data_AF-A0A3D3PPA6-F1
#
_entry.id   AF-A0A3D3PPA6-F1
#
_cell.length_a   1.000
_cell.length_b   1.000
_cell.length_c   1.000
_cell.angle_alpha   90.00
_cell.angle_beta   90.00
_cell.angle_gamma   90.00
#
_symmetry.space_group_name_H-M   'P 1'
#
loop_
_entity.id
_entity.type
_entity.pdbx_description
1 polymer ?
#
loop_
_entity_poly.entity_id
_entity_poly.type
_entity_poly.pdbx_seq_one_letter_code
_entity_poly.pdbx_strand_id
1 'polypeptide(L)'
;HGFLLMNAALVFRPHVAPIKDAKAWYPFLQAVLTALSDHAARMGAAPPTLVLWGKAAGQLDVLPSAAHFPKAISEHPYNLSFIANSAMQNLFAPLHLLQKQETVYPINKG
;
A
#
# COMPACT_ATOMS: atom_id res chain seq x y z
N HIS A 1 -9.11 -8.47 4.65
CA HIS A 1 -8.78 -7.04 4.61
C HIS A 1 -8.24 -6.70 3.23
N GLY A 2 -8.82 -5.75 2.50
CA GLY A 2 -8.45 -5.46 1.10
C GLY A 2 -7.15 -4.66 0.96
N PHE A 3 -6.01 -5.26 1.28
CA PHE A 3 -4.68 -4.64 1.11
C PHE A 3 -3.96 -5.20 -0.11
N LEU A 4 -3.47 -4.31 -0.96
CA LEU A 4 -2.44 -4.62 -1.95
C LEU A 4 -1.08 -4.22 -1.38
N LEU A 5 -0.29 -5.21 -0.96
CA LEU A 5 1.09 -4.99 -0.51
C LEU A 5 2.01 -4.96 -1.73
N MET A 6 2.35 -3.76 -2.19
CA MET A 6 3.13 -3.57 -3.41
C MET A 6 4.50 -2.97 -3.09
N ASN A 7 5.55 -3.68 -3.49
CA ASN A 7 6.92 -3.18 -3.40
C ASN A 7 7.21 -2.20 -4.55
N ALA A 8 8.05 -1.19 -4.29
CA ALA A 8 8.50 -0.23 -5.32
C ALA A 8 9.37 -0.88 -6.41
N ALA A 9 10.04 -1.99 -6.10
CA ALA A 9 10.67 -2.88 -7.05
C ALA A 9 10.18 -4.31 -6.76
N LEU A 10 9.75 -5.03 -7.79
CA LEU A 10 9.21 -6.39 -7.61
C LEU A 10 10.30 -7.46 -7.48
N VAL A 11 11.53 -7.13 -7.88
CA VAL A 11 12.70 -7.99 -7.80
C VAL A 11 13.85 -7.26 -7.11
N PHE A 12 14.65 -8.02 -6.36
CA PHE A 12 15.86 -7.50 -5.73
C PHE A 12 17.10 -7.96 -6.48
N ARG A 13 17.96 -7.02 -6.87
CA ARG A 13 19.24 -7.29 -7.52
C ARG A 13 20.39 -6.76 -6.66
N PRO A 14 21.21 -7.62 -6.03
CA PRO A 14 22.24 -7.18 -5.08
C PRO A 14 23.27 -6.20 -5.67
N HIS A 15 23.55 -6.32 -6.97
CA HIS A 15 24.53 -5.53 -7.70
C HIS A 15 23.96 -4.23 -8.30
N VAL A 16 22.67 -3.95 -8.09
CA VAL A 16 22.01 -2.73 -8.59
C VAL A 16 21.60 -1.87 -7.41
N ALA A 17 21.95 -0.58 -7.47
CA ALA A 17 21.52 0.36 -6.45
C ALA A 17 19.97 0.35 -6.34
N PRO A 18 19.40 0.19 -5.13
CA PRO A 18 17.94 0.04 -4.95
C PRO A 18 17.10 1.14 -5.61
N ILE A 19 17.59 2.38 -5.60
CA ILE A 19 16.91 3.52 -6.23
C ILE A 19 16.87 3.37 -7.76
N LYS A 20 17.93 2.86 -8.37
CA LYS A 20 17.99 2.63 -9.83
C LYS A 20 17.01 1.53 -10.21
N ASP A 21 16.92 0.48 -9.39
CA ASP A 21 15.99 -0.62 -9.64
C ASP A 21 14.53 -0.14 -9.48
N ALA A 22 14.20 0.53 -8.38
CA ALA A 22 12.86 1.09 -8.15
C ALA A 22 12.39 2.01 -9.29
N LYS A 23 13.26 2.89 -9.80
CA LYS A 23 12.93 3.75 -10.94
C LYS A 23 12.59 2.98 -12.21
N ALA A 24 13.23 1.83 -12.45
CA ALA A 24 12.92 1.00 -13.61
C ALA A 24 11.50 0.40 -13.54
N TRP A 25 10.94 0.28 -12.33
CA TRP A 25 9.58 -0.20 -12.10
C TRP A 25 8.51 0.90 -12.15
N TYR A 26 8.89 2.18 -12.30
CA TYR A 26 7.93 3.29 -12.36
C TYR A 26 6.87 3.15 -13.47
N PRO A 27 7.21 2.73 -14.71
CA PRO A 27 6.20 2.52 -15.74
C PRO A 27 5.15 1.47 -15.34
N PHE A 28 5.57 0.41 -14.66
CA PHE A 28 4.66 -0.60 -14.14
C PHE A 28 3.75 -0.03 -13.04
N LEU A 29 4.33 0.67 -12.06
CA LEU A 29 3.56 1.32 -10.99
C LEU A 29 2.56 2.34 -11.56
N GLN A 30 2.98 3.13 -12.54
CA GLN A 30 2.10 4.06 -13.25
C GLN A 30 0.90 3.34 -13.87
N ALA A 31 1.14 2.25 -14.61
CA ALA A 31 0.08 1.48 -15.24
C ALA A 31 -0.89 0.86 -14.23
N VAL A 32 -0.39 0.31 -13.12
CA VAL A 32 -1.20 -0.27 -12.05
C VAL A 32 -2.07 0.80 -11.39
N LEU A 33 -1.48 1.93 -11.01
CA LEU A 33 -2.20 3.03 -10.36
C LEU A 33 -3.25 3.63 -11.29
N THR A 34 -2.95 3.84 -12.57
CA THR A 34 -3.94 4.29 -13.55
C THR A 34 -5.10 3.29 -13.69
N ALA A 35 -4.80 1.99 -13.81
CA ALA A 35 -5.86 0.99 -13.92
C ALA A 35 -6.77 0.94 -12.67
N LEU A 36 -6.19 1.11 -11.47
CA LEU A 36 -6.94 1.17 -10.22
C LEU A 36 -7.82 2.42 -10.13
N SER A 37 -7.30 3.61 -10.49
CA SER A 37 -8.11 4.83 -10.48
C SER A 37 -9.25 4.76 -11.51
N ASP A 38 -8.97 4.25 -12.70
CA ASP A 38 -9.97 4.13 -13.77
C ASP A 38 -11.05 3.11 -13.41
N HIS A 39 -10.68 2.02 -12.72
CA HIS A 39 -11.66 1.07 -12.21
C HIS A 39 -12.55 1.70 -11.14
N ALA A 40 -11.98 2.42 -10.16
CA ALA A 40 -12.75 3.10 -9.14
C ALA A 40 -13.74 4.12 -9.75
N ALA A 41 -13.26 4.92 -10.71
CA ALA A 41 -14.10 5.88 -11.43
C ALA A 41 -15.26 5.21 -12.18
N ARG A 42 -15.01 4.10 -12.90
CA ARG A 42 -16.06 3.34 -13.59
C ARG A 42 -17.10 2.75 -12.65
N MET A 43 -16.69 2.39 -11.44
CA MET A 43 -17.57 1.84 -10.41
C MET A 43 -18.27 2.93 -9.59
N GLY A 44 -18.00 4.22 -9.84
CA GLY A 44 -18.51 5.32 -9.01
C GLY A 44 -18.02 5.26 -7.57
N ALA A 45 -16.87 4.61 -7.33
CA ALA A 45 -16.28 4.40 -6.01
C ALA A 45 -15.05 5.31 -5.81
N ALA A 46 -14.71 5.55 -4.54
CA ALA A 46 -13.44 6.20 -4.21
C ALA A 46 -12.26 5.26 -4.53
N PRO A 47 -11.13 5.79 -5.04
CA PRO A 47 -9.91 5.00 -5.19
C PRO A 47 -9.37 4.58 -3.81
N PRO A 48 -8.60 3.49 -3.74
CA PRO A 48 -8.03 3.01 -2.47
C PRO A 48 -7.06 4.04 -1.88
N THR A 49 -6.84 3.99 -0.57
CA THR A 49 -5.84 4.85 0.09
C THR A 49 -4.43 4.31 -0.14
N LEU A 50 -3.52 5.16 -0.61
CA LEU A 50 -2.09 4.87 -0.64
C LEU A 50 -1.49 5.07 0.75
N VAL A 51 -0.99 3.99 1.35
CA VAL A 51 -0.27 4.04 2.64
C VAL A 51 1.22 4.14 2.37
N LEU A 52 1.81 5.29 2.68
CA LEU A 52 3.16 5.66 2.26
C LEU A 52 4.05 5.95 3.46
N TRP A 53 5.11 5.17 3.60
CA TRP A 53 6.01 5.22 4.74
C TRP A 53 7.39 5.75 4.35
N GLY A 54 7.90 6.71 5.13
CA GLY A 54 9.23 7.29 4.93
C GLY A 54 9.42 7.87 3.52
N LYS A 55 10.48 7.44 2.82
CA LYS A 55 10.85 7.97 1.49
C LYS A 55 9.90 7.55 0.36
N ALA A 56 8.99 6.62 0.60
CA ALA A 56 8.06 6.14 -0.43
C ALA A 56 7.13 7.25 -0.95
N ALA A 57 6.73 8.21 -0.10
CA ALA A 57 5.89 9.32 -0.49
C ALA A 57 6.52 10.14 -1.63
N GLY A 58 7.76 10.59 -1.44
CA GLY A 58 8.49 11.36 -2.45
C GLY A 58 8.85 10.55 -3.70
N GLN A 59 8.90 9.22 -3.62
CA GLN A 59 9.10 8.37 -4.80
C GLN A 59 7.86 8.30 -5.69
N LEU A 60 6.66 8.36 -5.10
CA LEU A 60 5.40 8.32 -5.86
C LEU A 60 4.95 9.69 -6.37
N ASP A 61 5.45 10.79 -5.83
CA ASP A 61 5.11 12.15 -6.31
C ASP A 61 5.53 12.39 -7.76
N VAL A 62 6.45 11.58 -8.30
CA VAL A 62 6.85 11.61 -9.72
C VAL A 62 5.87 10.90 -10.66
N LEU A 63 4.89 10.16 -10.11
CA LEU A 63 3.88 9.44 -10.87
C LEU A 63 2.58 10.24 -10.89
N PRO A 64 2.15 10.80 -12.04
CA PRO A 64 0.91 11.57 -12.12
C PRO A 64 -0.31 10.78 -11.64
N SER A 65 -0.33 9.45 -11.84
CA SER A 65 -1.46 8.62 -11.39
C SER A 65 -1.65 8.62 -9.88
N ALA A 66 -0.58 8.79 -9.10
CA ALA A 66 -0.64 8.79 -7.65
C ALA A 66 -1.38 10.00 -7.06
N ALA A 67 -1.57 11.07 -7.85
CA ALA A 67 -2.30 12.27 -7.43
C ALA A 67 -3.81 12.03 -7.26
N HIS A 68 -4.36 10.98 -7.89
CA HIS A 68 -5.79 10.67 -7.82
C HIS A 68 -6.20 9.93 -6.54
N PHE A 69 -5.23 9.51 -5.72
CA PHE A 69 -5.47 8.65 -4.57
C PHE A 69 -5.39 9.44 -3.26
N PRO A 70 -6.27 9.17 -2.28
CA PRO A 70 -6.02 9.56 -0.90
C PRO A 70 -4.68 9.00 -0.42
N LYS A 71 -3.91 9.79 0.33
CA LYS A 71 -2.61 9.39 0.86
C LYS A 71 -2.65 9.39 2.39
N ALA A 72 -2.21 8.30 3.00
CA ALA A 72 -1.90 8.22 4.42
C ALA A 72 -0.37 8.13 4.56
N ILE A 73 0.26 9.21 5.01
CA ILE A 73 1.72 9.35 5.04
C ILE A 73 2.20 9.31 6.49
N SER A 74 3.27 8.57 6.76
CA SER A 74 3.96 8.60 8.06
C SER A 74 5.46 8.32 7.93
N GLU A 75 6.17 8.41 9.06
CA GLU A 75 7.50 7.82 9.19
C GLU A 75 7.50 6.31 8.89
N HIS A 76 8.68 5.73 8.67
CA HIS A 76 8.78 4.29 8.47
C HIS A 76 8.51 3.53 9.77
N PRO A 77 7.84 2.36 9.73
CA PRO A 77 7.59 1.50 10.89
C PRO A 77 8.81 1.07 11.72
N TYR A 78 10.05 1.27 11.24
CA TYR A 78 11.25 0.96 12.02
C TYR A 78 11.54 2.06 13.07
N ASN A 79 10.96 3.26 12.93
CA ASN A 79 11.14 4.35 13.88
C ASN A 79 10.25 4.11 15.10
N LEU A 80 10.81 4.25 16.30
CA LEU A 80 10.03 4.06 17.54
C LEU A 80 8.83 5.01 17.65
N SER A 81 8.94 6.20 17.07
CA SER A 81 7.85 7.18 16.98
C SER A 81 6.61 6.62 16.26
N PHE A 82 6.78 5.68 15.33
CA PHE A 82 5.68 5.06 14.60
C PHE A 82 4.69 4.35 15.52
N ILE A 83 5.17 3.77 16.64
CA ILE A 83 4.32 3.06 17.61
C ILE A 83 3.26 4.01 18.20
N ALA A 84 3.65 5.26 18.46
CA ALA A 84 2.78 6.29 19.04
C ALA A 84 2.06 7.15 17.98
N ASN A 85 2.21 6.84 16.69
CA ASN A 85 1.63 7.61 15.61
C ASN A 85 0.11 7.40 15.56
N SER A 86 -0.65 8.37 16.10
CA SER A 86 -2.11 8.28 16.22
C SER A 86 -2.83 8.15 14.87
N ALA A 87 -2.28 8.74 13.80
CA ALA A 87 -2.85 8.59 12.46
C ALA A 87 -2.74 7.13 11.96
N MET A 88 -1.59 6.49 12.17
CA MET A 88 -1.42 5.07 11.82
C MET A 88 -2.21 4.15 12.75
N GLN A 89 -2.30 4.46 14.04
CA GLN A 89 -3.17 3.72 14.96
C GLN A 89 -4.63 3.77 14.49
N ASN A 90 -5.16 4.95 14.15
CA ASN A 90 -6.52 5.10 13.66
C ASN A 90 -6.75 4.40 12.31
N LEU A 91 -5.75 4.40 11.42
CA LEU A 91 -5.83 3.72 10.13
C LEU A 91 -5.89 2.19 10.29
N PHE A 92 -5.07 1.62 11.18
CA PHE A 92 -4.92 0.17 11.30
C PHE A 92 -5.79 -0.47 12.39
N ALA A 93 -6.23 0.27 13.42
CA ALA A 93 -6.99 -0.27 14.54
C ALA A 93 -8.27 -1.02 14.13
N PRO A 94 -9.13 -0.50 13.21
CA PRO A 94 -10.36 -1.19 12.82
C PRO A 94 -10.13 -2.53 12.11
N LEU A 95 -8.90 -2.78 11.65
CA LEU A 95 -8.56 -3.99 10.90
C LEU A 95 -8.25 -5.17 11.81
N HIS A 96 -7.98 -4.93 13.09
CA HIS A 96 -7.65 -5.98 14.05
C HIS A 96 -6.59 -6.98 13.54
N LEU A 97 -5.53 -6.49 12.90
CA LEU A 97 -4.52 -7.31 12.19
C LEU A 97 -3.82 -8.38 13.05
N LEU A 98 -3.90 -8.26 14.39
CA LEU A 98 -3.32 -9.20 15.34
C LEU A 98 -4.36 -10.18 15.92
N GLN A 99 -5.65 -10.01 15.64
CA GLN A 99 -6.66 -10.98 16.04
C GLN A 99 -6.56 -12.22 15.15
N LYS A 100 -6.47 -13.38 15.79
CA LYS A 100 -6.55 -14.66 15.08
C LYS A 100 -7.94 -14.78 14.47
N GLN A 101 -8.01 -14.98 13.15
CA GLN A 101 -9.28 -15.32 12.53
C GLN A 101 -9.64 -16.77 12.88
N GLU A 102 -10.79 -16.97 13.51
CA GLU A 102 -11.33 -18.32 13.67
C GLU A 102 -11.72 -18.86 12.30
N THR A 103 -11.04 -19.90 11.85
CA THR A 103 -11.45 -20.65 10.66
C THR A 103 -12.66 -21.49 11.06
N VAL A 104 -13.87 -21.00 10.80
CA VAL A 104 -15.08 -21.82 10.92
C VAL A 104 -15.05 -22.82 9.78
N TYR A 105 -14.63 -24.05 10.05
CA TYR A 105 -14.89 -25.16 9.15
C TYR A 105 -16.39 -25.45 9.17
N PRO A 106 -17.08 -25.46 8.01
CA PRO A 106 -18.46 -25.92 7.98
C PRO A 106 -18.46 -27.40 8.38
N ILE A 107 -19.02 -27.71 9.55
CA ILE A 107 -19.34 -29.08 9.91
C ILE A 107 -20.44 -29.51 8.95
N ASN A 108 -20.11 -30.29 7.92
CA ASN A 108 -21.11 -31.00 7.12
C ASN A 108 -21.83 -31.96 8.08
N LYS A 109 -23.02 -31.58 8.53
CA LYS A 109 -23.97 -32.52 9.14
C LYS A 109 -24.61 -33.28 7.99
N GLY A 110 -24.08 -34.47 7.72
CA GLY A 110 -24.78 -35.50 6.95
C GLY A 110 -25.97 -36.04 7.71
#